data_AF-A0A6J8BFL8-F1
#
_entry.id   AF-A0A6J8BFL8-F1
#
_cell.length_a   1.000
_cell.length_b   1.000
_cell.length_c   1.000
_cell.angle_alpha   90.00
_cell.angle_beta   90.00
_cell.angle_gamma   90.00
#
_symmetry.space_group_name_H-M   'P 1'
#
loop_
_entity.id
_entity.type
_entity.pdbx_description
1 polymer ?
#
loop_
_entity_poly.entity_id
_entity_poly.type
_entity_poly.pdbx_seq_one_letter_code
_entity_poly.pdbx_strand_id
1 'polypeptide(L)'
;MTLYHFQDEITRKQEELAKKVEGYTTTVGSYTAWNTNVDLGPPDSTVSLTKDDVHIQDYYNALQYSLFENNLPETIDRTQIPRTRHPDTEVAIVVLASPVECLAILLEGGRQCPGEMLLVMSPTWLIKDKSNKGEGLHSLFVKKAIVFDRAGTSFIDVFEKPRQCTYFVNFFTRACTDGQRNDGVDIELNLDCPMSSSVDLCKYVDDKLFTRIWMAEAGVHYPETLAVVYKPAYEYNVPNDANIEVIVAENKQDVKNTIEDKVKHFLKLENIQSIGKIVVKPSGIMWHSSRCVSFHEVTNVEEICKAVMDLLTILEVENAVLIEAFYHPVESANPKLDQIDISESTLILSRAGLFVSSEFVNNLSICQSHRDQYGIYWKRGNTNQCKHPLHGPAKQKADRGINFNRAVEIYLLCGKIVLVGDGN
;
A
#
# COMPACT_ATOMS: atom_id res chain seq x y z
N MET A 1 14.75 -8.11 40.33
CA MET A 1 13.42 -7.76 40.89
C MET A 1 12.75 -6.57 40.17
N THR A 2 13.47 -5.86 39.29
CA THR A 2 13.00 -4.65 38.58
C THR A 2 12.42 -4.89 37.17
N LEU A 3 12.68 -6.05 36.56
CA LEU A 3 12.14 -6.43 35.23
C LEU A 3 10.68 -6.89 35.28
N TYR A 4 10.27 -7.57 36.36
CA TYR A 4 8.88 -8.02 36.55
C TYR A 4 7.90 -6.85 36.71
N HIS A 5 8.31 -5.77 37.37
CA HIS A 5 7.45 -4.61 37.55
C HIS A 5 7.19 -3.82 36.25
N PHE A 6 8.11 -3.85 35.29
CA PHE A 6 7.97 -3.13 34.02
C PHE A 6 7.02 -3.85 33.07
N GLN A 7 7.00 -5.19 33.11
CA GLN A 7 6.10 -6.01 32.30
C GLN A 7 4.65 -5.94 32.81
N ASP A 8 4.45 -5.89 34.13
CA ASP A 8 3.13 -5.68 34.73
C ASP A 8 2.58 -4.27 34.41
N GLU A 9 3.43 -3.25 34.35
CA GLU A 9 2.99 -1.89 34.04
C GLU A 9 2.62 -1.71 32.55
N ILE A 10 3.33 -2.39 31.64
CA ILE A 10 2.99 -2.45 30.21
C ILE A 10 1.68 -3.22 30.01
N THR A 11 1.51 -4.37 30.68
CA THR A 11 0.30 -5.18 30.59
C THR A 11 -0.91 -4.42 31.13
N ARG A 12 -0.75 -3.71 32.26
CA ARG A 12 -1.82 -2.87 32.83
C ARG A 12 -2.18 -1.68 31.94
N LYS A 13 -1.19 -1.05 31.29
CA LYS A 13 -1.44 0.02 30.31
C LYS A 13 -2.10 -0.50 29.04
N GLN A 14 -1.77 -1.71 28.59
CA GLN A 14 -2.43 -2.37 27.46
C GLN A 14 -3.87 -2.76 27.79
N GLU A 15 -4.14 -3.25 29.01
CA GLU A 15 -5.50 -3.52 29.51
C GLU A 15 -6.32 -2.24 29.74
N GLU A 16 -5.69 -1.15 30.20
CA GLU A 16 -6.32 0.18 30.32
C GLU A 16 -6.59 0.82 28.94
N LEU A 17 -5.74 0.57 27.93
CA LEU A 17 -5.99 0.97 26.53
C LEU A 17 -7.10 0.12 25.90
N ALA A 18 -7.12 -1.19 26.15
CA ALA A 18 -8.18 -2.09 25.67
C ALA A 18 -9.54 -1.77 26.31
N LYS A 19 -9.57 -1.35 27.57
CA LYS A 19 -10.79 -0.86 28.25
C LYS A 19 -11.23 0.54 27.81
N LYS A 20 -10.39 1.28 27.08
CA LYS A 20 -10.70 2.61 26.52
C LYS A 20 -11.23 2.58 25.09
N VAL A 21 -11.38 1.41 24.48
CA VAL A 21 -12.03 1.27 23.16
C VAL A 21 -13.55 1.20 23.34
N GLU A 22 -14.12 2.23 23.98
CA GLU A 22 -15.54 2.56 23.79
C GLU A 22 -15.66 3.42 22.53
N GLY A 23 -15.75 2.74 21.38
CA GLY A 23 -16.12 3.34 20.11
C GLY A 23 -15.08 4.26 19.46
N TYR A 24 -14.94 4.16 18.14
CA TYR A 24 -14.31 5.21 17.35
C TYR A 24 -15.16 6.49 17.47
N THR A 25 -14.79 7.41 18.36
CA THR A 25 -15.46 8.71 18.47
C THR A 25 -14.80 9.68 17.50
N THR A 26 -15.57 10.11 16.49
CA THR A 26 -15.15 11.21 15.61
C THR A 26 -15.90 12.49 16.00
N THR A 27 -15.25 13.65 15.83
CA THR A 27 -15.73 15.03 16.11
C THR A 27 -17.05 15.52 15.45
N VAL A 28 -17.85 14.69 14.78
CA VAL A 28 -19.22 15.07 14.34
C VAL A 28 -20.25 14.23 15.09
N GLY A 29 -21.16 14.92 15.76
CA GLY A 29 -22.16 14.32 16.62
C GLY A 29 -23.09 13.32 15.94
N SER A 30 -23.61 12.44 16.80
CA SER A 30 -24.63 11.41 16.60
C SER A 30 -24.39 10.47 15.42
N TYR A 31 -23.50 9.52 15.65
CA TYR A 31 -23.44 8.28 14.89
C TYR A 31 -24.73 7.48 15.05
N THR A 32 -25.32 7.03 13.95
CA THR A 32 -26.22 5.87 13.97
C THR A 32 -25.35 4.64 14.20
N ALA A 33 -25.53 3.96 15.33
CA ALA A 33 -24.95 2.65 15.52
C ALA A 33 -25.49 1.73 14.42
N TRP A 34 -24.63 1.30 13.50
CA TRP A 34 -24.96 0.22 12.57
C TRP A 34 -25.24 -1.07 13.34
N ASN A 35 -25.87 -2.02 12.66
CA ASN A 35 -26.11 -3.31 13.28
C ASN A 35 -24.78 -4.02 13.61
N THR A 36 -24.47 -4.13 14.90
CA THR A 36 -23.35 -4.92 15.43
C THR A 36 -23.75 -6.34 15.80
N ASN A 37 -25.04 -6.65 15.81
CA ASN A 37 -25.54 -8.00 15.99
C ASN A 37 -25.52 -8.73 14.63
N VAL A 38 -24.31 -9.03 14.18
CA VAL A 38 -24.02 -9.79 12.97
C VAL A 38 -23.09 -10.96 13.30
N ASP A 39 -23.20 -12.07 12.57
CA ASP A 39 -22.35 -13.24 12.80
C ASP A 39 -21.00 -13.11 12.08
N LEU A 40 -20.02 -12.56 12.79
CA LEU A 40 -18.62 -12.49 12.36
C LEU A 40 -17.80 -13.72 12.78
N GLY A 41 -18.37 -14.63 13.57
CA GLY A 41 -17.64 -15.78 14.10
C GLY A 41 -17.21 -16.75 13.00
N PRO A 42 -16.35 -17.73 13.33
CA PRO A 42 -16.06 -18.83 12.43
C PRO A 42 -17.36 -19.52 11.98
N PRO A 43 -17.51 -19.86 10.69
CA PRO A 43 -18.70 -20.54 10.18
C PRO A 43 -18.92 -21.96 10.76
N ASP A 44 -17.92 -22.51 11.47
CA ASP A 44 -18.03 -23.77 12.20
C ASP A 44 -17.85 -23.49 13.70
N SER A 45 -18.91 -23.73 14.48
CA SER A 45 -18.92 -23.50 15.93
C SER A 45 -17.91 -24.32 16.73
N THR A 46 -17.27 -25.32 16.08
CA THR A 46 -16.21 -26.14 16.70
C THR A 46 -14.82 -25.50 16.62
N VAL A 47 -14.65 -24.47 15.79
CA VAL A 47 -13.41 -23.70 15.70
C VAL A 47 -13.42 -22.66 16.82
N SER A 48 -12.52 -22.81 17.80
CA SER A 48 -12.32 -21.80 18.84
C SER A 48 -11.87 -20.49 18.21
N LEU A 49 -12.45 -19.35 18.64
CA LEU A 49 -11.97 -18.01 18.29
C LEU A 49 -10.46 -17.94 18.51
N THR A 50 -9.70 -17.73 17.43
CA THR A 50 -8.25 -17.62 17.53
C THR A 50 -7.87 -16.21 17.96
N LYS A 51 -6.60 -16.00 18.33
CA LYS A 51 -6.08 -14.63 18.52
C LYS A 51 -6.19 -13.79 17.23
N ASP A 52 -6.35 -14.43 16.07
CA ASP A 52 -6.39 -13.77 14.76
C ASP A 52 -7.75 -13.13 14.46
N ASP A 53 -8.80 -13.55 15.17
CA ASP A 53 -10.16 -13.00 15.11
C ASP A 53 -10.32 -11.73 15.96
N VAL A 54 -9.32 -11.34 16.77
CA VAL A 54 -9.42 -10.20 17.69
C VAL A 54 -9.73 -8.89 16.96
N HIS A 55 -9.31 -8.75 15.70
CA HIS A 55 -9.51 -7.55 14.89
C HIS A 55 -10.78 -7.56 14.04
N ILE A 56 -11.54 -8.67 14.01
CA ILE A 56 -12.62 -8.83 13.04
C ILE A 56 -13.75 -7.82 13.24
N GLN A 57 -14.05 -7.47 14.49
CA GLN A 57 -15.04 -6.47 14.83
C GLN A 57 -14.58 -5.07 14.40
N ASP A 58 -13.29 -4.75 14.58
CA ASP A 58 -12.71 -3.48 14.15
C ASP A 58 -12.75 -3.35 12.63
N TYR A 59 -12.47 -4.43 11.89
CA TYR A 59 -12.60 -4.45 10.43
C TYR A 59 -14.03 -4.29 9.97
N TYR A 60 -14.98 -4.99 10.60
CA TYR A 60 -16.39 -4.80 10.27
C TYR A 60 -16.84 -3.36 10.54
N ASN A 61 -16.42 -2.77 11.66
CA ASN A 61 -16.69 -1.37 11.98
C ASN A 61 -16.07 -0.43 10.93
N ALA A 62 -14.84 -0.68 10.50
CA ALA A 62 -14.18 0.10 9.48
C ALA A 62 -14.87 -0.03 8.10
N LEU A 63 -15.39 -1.22 7.76
CA LEU A 63 -16.23 -1.42 6.58
C LEU A 63 -17.51 -0.58 6.68
N GLN A 64 -18.28 -0.70 7.77
CA GLN A 64 -19.53 0.05 7.92
C GLN A 64 -19.28 1.56 7.86
N TYR A 65 -18.20 2.03 8.49
CA TYR A 65 -17.77 3.43 8.39
C TYR A 65 -17.53 3.82 6.93
N SER A 66 -16.77 3.01 6.19
CA SER A 66 -16.43 3.30 4.81
C SER A 66 -17.65 3.26 3.89
N LEU A 67 -18.60 2.34 4.11
CA LEU A 67 -19.86 2.31 3.37
C LEU A 67 -20.67 3.57 3.60
N PHE A 68 -20.81 3.98 4.87
CA PHE A 68 -21.50 5.20 5.25
C PHE A 68 -20.88 6.45 4.59
N GLU A 69 -19.56 6.61 4.66
CA GLU A 69 -18.82 7.73 4.04
C GLU A 69 -19.00 7.78 2.52
N ASN A 70 -19.26 6.63 1.88
CA ASN A 70 -19.51 6.53 0.44
C ASN A 70 -21.01 6.54 0.08
N ASN A 71 -21.91 6.82 1.03
CA ASN A 71 -23.37 6.78 0.85
C ASN A 71 -23.89 5.42 0.33
N LEU A 72 -23.25 4.34 0.77
CA LEU A 72 -23.65 2.96 0.49
C LEU A 72 -24.43 2.38 1.69
N PRO A 73 -25.34 1.42 1.44
CA PRO A 73 -26.09 0.78 2.52
C PRO A 73 -25.18 -0.03 3.45
N GLU A 74 -25.61 -0.20 4.69
CA GLU A 74 -24.97 -1.12 5.65
C GLU A 74 -24.91 -2.55 5.09
N THR A 75 -23.91 -3.31 5.54
CA THR A 75 -23.76 -4.71 5.17
C THR A 75 -24.93 -5.55 5.69
N ILE A 76 -25.52 -6.36 4.82
CA ILE A 76 -26.63 -7.25 5.18
C ILE A 76 -26.07 -8.60 5.64
N ASP A 77 -26.40 -9.01 6.86
CA ASP A 77 -26.06 -10.34 7.35
C ASP A 77 -27.01 -11.40 6.75
N ARG A 78 -26.45 -12.35 5.99
CA ARG A 78 -27.16 -13.49 5.41
C ARG A 78 -26.65 -14.83 5.95
N THR A 79 -25.90 -14.84 7.05
CA THR A 79 -25.31 -16.05 7.64
C THR A 79 -26.34 -17.13 8.01
N GLN A 80 -27.56 -16.72 8.35
CA GLN A 80 -28.66 -17.65 8.69
C GLN A 80 -29.22 -18.42 7.48
N ILE A 81 -28.90 -17.99 6.26
CA ILE A 81 -29.36 -18.64 5.02
C ILE A 81 -28.12 -18.94 4.16
N PRO A 82 -27.41 -20.05 4.43
CA PRO A 82 -26.23 -20.43 3.68
C PRO A 82 -26.50 -20.49 2.17
N ARG A 83 -25.54 -20.00 1.39
CA ARG A 83 -25.63 -20.02 -0.07
C ARG A 83 -25.40 -21.42 -0.60
N THR A 84 -26.45 -21.95 -1.22
CA THR A 84 -26.49 -23.28 -1.84
C THR A 84 -26.12 -23.24 -3.33
N ARG A 85 -26.25 -22.07 -3.96
CA ARG A 85 -25.89 -21.83 -5.36
C ARG A 85 -24.75 -20.82 -5.48
N HIS A 86 -23.73 -21.21 -6.24
CA HIS A 86 -22.67 -20.31 -6.68
C HIS A 86 -23.07 -19.68 -8.02
N PRO A 87 -22.46 -18.54 -8.40
CA PRO A 87 -22.53 -18.06 -9.77
C PRO A 87 -22.10 -19.16 -10.76
N ASP A 88 -22.59 -19.11 -12.00
CA ASP A 88 -22.27 -20.11 -13.03
C ASP A 88 -20.77 -20.15 -13.38
N THR A 89 -20.03 -19.11 -12.98
CA THR A 89 -18.59 -19.03 -13.09
C THR A 89 -17.91 -19.79 -11.95
N GLU A 90 -16.94 -20.64 -12.28
CA GLU A 90 -16.12 -21.35 -11.28
C GLU A 90 -15.07 -20.44 -10.60
N VAL A 91 -15.14 -19.12 -10.82
CA VAL A 91 -14.13 -18.17 -10.35
C VAL A 91 -14.41 -17.82 -8.89
N ALA A 92 -13.37 -17.64 -8.09
CA ALA A 92 -13.46 -17.04 -6.77
C ALA A 92 -12.16 -16.27 -6.52
N ILE A 93 -12.26 -14.95 -6.48
CA ILE A 93 -11.17 -14.05 -6.16
C ILE A 93 -11.26 -13.76 -4.67
N VAL A 94 -10.33 -14.31 -3.90
CA VAL A 94 -10.36 -14.25 -2.44
C VAL A 94 -9.39 -13.18 -1.96
N VAL A 95 -9.92 -12.18 -1.26
CA VAL A 95 -9.15 -11.06 -0.72
C VAL A 95 -9.10 -11.19 0.79
N LEU A 96 -7.99 -11.68 1.33
CA LEU A 96 -7.72 -11.74 2.78
C LEU A 96 -7.17 -10.38 3.22
N ALA A 97 -8.02 -9.52 3.79
CA ALA A 97 -7.66 -8.13 4.03
C ALA A 97 -8.52 -7.41 5.08
N SER A 98 -8.03 -6.26 5.51
CA SER A 98 -8.86 -5.20 6.08
C SER A 98 -9.66 -4.56 4.96
N PRO A 99 -10.97 -4.30 5.15
CA PRO A 99 -11.82 -3.72 4.12
C PRO A 99 -11.35 -2.34 3.66
N VAL A 100 -10.68 -1.56 4.52
CA VAL A 100 -10.22 -0.20 4.21
C VAL A 100 -9.18 -0.19 3.09
N GLU A 101 -8.29 -1.19 3.07
CA GLU A 101 -7.19 -1.25 2.09
C GLU A 101 -7.66 -1.64 0.69
N CYS A 102 -8.81 -2.31 0.60
CA CYS A 102 -9.27 -2.94 -0.64
C CYS A 102 -10.68 -2.53 -1.07
N LEU A 103 -11.38 -1.62 -0.37
CA LEU A 103 -12.78 -1.27 -0.66
C LEU A 103 -13.02 -0.88 -2.12
N ALA A 104 -12.14 -0.08 -2.72
CA ALA A 104 -12.26 0.32 -4.12
C ALA A 104 -12.23 -0.89 -5.07
N ILE A 105 -11.35 -1.86 -4.79
CA ILE A 105 -11.22 -3.10 -5.55
C ILE A 105 -12.45 -3.98 -5.33
N LEU A 106 -12.98 -4.04 -4.11
CA LEU A 106 -14.17 -4.81 -3.77
C LEU A 106 -15.44 -4.26 -4.45
N LEU A 107 -15.61 -2.93 -4.47
CA LEU A 107 -16.73 -2.27 -5.14
C LEU A 107 -16.67 -2.48 -6.65
N GLU A 108 -15.49 -2.30 -7.25
CA GLU A 108 -15.31 -2.51 -8.68
C GLU A 108 -15.46 -3.99 -9.06
N GLY A 109 -14.95 -4.89 -8.23
CA GLY A 109 -15.16 -6.34 -8.35
C GLY A 109 -16.64 -6.71 -8.28
N GLY A 110 -17.38 -6.17 -7.30
CA GLY A 110 -18.83 -6.35 -7.19
C GLY A 110 -19.59 -5.84 -8.42
N ARG A 111 -19.12 -4.76 -9.05
CA ARG A 111 -19.69 -4.21 -10.29
C ARG A 111 -19.45 -5.11 -11.50
N GLN A 112 -18.22 -5.59 -11.68
CA GLN A 112 -17.80 -6.37 -12.84
C GLN A 112 -18.17 -7.86 -12.74
N CYS A 113 -17.91 -8.48 -11.59
CA CYS A 113 -18.10 -9.90 -11.32
C CYS A 113 -18.84 -10.12 -9.97
N PRO A 114 -20.15 -9.80 -9.92
CA PRO A 114 -20.92 -9.82 -8.67
C PRO A 114 -20.88 -11.20 -8.00
N GLY A 115 -20.49 -11.22 -6.72
CA GLY A 115 -20.38 -12.45 -5.94
C GLY A 115 -19.14 -13.30 -6.23
N GLU A 116 -18.24 -12.90 -7.14
CA GLU A 116 -16.98 -13.61 -7.41
C GLU A 116 -15.82 -13.05 -6.58
N MET A 117 -15.89 -11.77 -6.22
CA MET A 117 -14.95 -11.10 -5.32
C MET A 117 -15.38 -11.32 -3.86
N LEU A 118 -14.55 -12.04 -3.10
CA LEU A 118 -14.83 -12.50 -1.75
C LEU A 118 -13.87 -11.84 -0.75
N LEU A 119 -14.33 -10.82 -0.02
CA LEU A 119 -13.56 -10.27 1.10
C LEU A 119 -13.61 -11.24 2.28
N VAL A 120 -12.44 -11.62 2.76
CA VAL A 120 -12.26 -12.46 3.94
C VAL A 120 -11.51 -11.66 4.99
N MET A 121 -12.13 -11.42 6.14
CA MET A 121 -11.56 -10.60 7.21
C MET A 121 -10.79 -11.43 8.26
N SER A 122 -10.82 -12.76 8.16
CA SER A 122 -10.10 -13.66 9.05
C SER A 122 -9.70 -14.97 8.36
N PRO A 123 -8.51 -15.52 8.63
CA PRO A 123 -8.13 -16.86 8.19
C PRO A 123 -9.08 -17.97 8.66
N THR A 124 -9.81 -17.80 9.78
CA THR A 124 -10.75 -18.80 10.30
C THR A 124 -11.97 -19.03 9.38
N TRP A 125 -12.17 -18.15 8.40
CA TRP A 125 -13.20 -18.28 7.37
C TRP A 125 -12.75 -19.11 6.16
N LEU A 126 -11.48 -19.52 6.16
CA LEU A 126 -10.84 -20.30 5.10
C LEU A 126 -10.61 -21.75 5.52
N ILE A 127 -10.48 -22.63 4.54
CA ILE A 127 -9.96 -23.99 4.70
C ILE A 127 -8.82 -24.16 3.73
N LYS A 128 -7.70 -24.69 4.22
CA LYS A 128 -6.59 -25.14 3.39
C LYS A 128 -6.56 -26.66 3.41
N ASP A 129 -6.72 -27.29 2.26
CA ASP A 129 -6.73 -28.75 2.13
C ASP A 129 -5.77 -29.20 1.04
N LYS A 130 -5.40 -30.47 1.02
CA LYS A 130 -4.51 -31.04 0.01
C LYS A 130 -5.12 -30.89 -1.38
N SER A 131 -4.32 -30.37 -2.30
CA SER A 131 -4.72 -30.25 -3.70
C SER A 131 -4.64 -31.60 -4.40
N ASN A 132 -5.50 -31.80 -5.39
CA ASN A 132 -5.41 -32.90 -6.35
C ASN A 132 -4.52 -32.56 -7.55
N LYS A 133 -4.00 -31.32 -7.66
CA LYS A 133 -3.19 -30.85 -8.80
C LYS A 133 -1.70 -31.17 -8.69
N GLY A 134 -1.22 -31.60 -7.51
CA GLY A 134 0.18 -31.96 -7.31
C GLY A 134 0.53 -32.28 -5.87
N GLU A 135 1.61 -33.02 -5.67
CA GLU A 135 2.14 -33.36 -4.35
C GLU A 135 2.64 -32.09 -3.63
N GLY A 136 2.29 -31.93 -2.35
CA GLY A 136 2.67 -30.77 -1.53
C GLY A 136 1.85 -29.49 -1.78
N LEU A 137 1.02 -29.45 -2.83
CA LEU A 137 0.12 -28.33 -3.12
C LEU A 137 -1.16 -28.38 -2.28
N HIS A 138 -1.74 -27.22 -2.04
CA HIS A 138 -2.97 -27.05 -1.28
C HIS A 138 -3.99 -26.23 -2.05
N SER A 139 -5.25 -26.66 -2.00
CA SER A 139 -6.39 -25.86 -2.46
C SER A 139 -6.94 -25.05 -1.28
N LEU A 140 -7.25 -23.78 -1.53
CA LEU A 140 -7.87 -22.90 -0.55
C LEU A 140 -9.38 -22.84 -0.80
N PHE A 141 -10.19 -22.93 0.24
CA PHE A 141 -11.65 -22.84 0.16
C PHE A 141 -12.20 -21.78 1.11
N VAL A 142 -13.25 -21.10 0.69
CA VAL A 142 -13.93 -20.04 1.45
C VAL A 142 -15.25 -20.56 2.00
N LYS A 143 -15.39 -20.52 3.33
CA LYS A 143 -16.63 -20.88 4.03
C LYS A 143 -17.51 -19.66 4.33
N LYS A 144 -16.89 -18.51 4.61
CA LYS A 144 -17.57 -17.24 4.92
C LYS A 144 -16.84 -16.10 4.23
N ALA A 145 -17.57 -15.11 3.72
CA ALA A 145 -17.00 -13.92 3.11
C ALA A 145 -17.99 -12.76 3.10
N ILE A 146 -17.46 -11.55 2.95
CA ILE A 146 -18.24 -10.38 2.55
C ILE A 146 -18.19 -10.27 1.03
N VAL A 147 -19.36 -10.15 0.40
CA VAL A 147 -19.49 -10.02 -1.06
C VAL A 147 -20.21 -8.73 -1.41
N PHE A 148 -19.87 -8.16 -2.57
CA PHE A 148 -20.50 -6.96 -3.10
C PHE A 148 -21.31 -7.30 -4.35
N ASP A 149 -22.46 -6.63 -4.51
CA ASP A 149 -23.24 -6.66 -5.75
C ASP A 149 -22.91 -5.50 -6.68
N ARG A 150 -23.64 -5.43 -7.81
CA ARG A 150 -23.45 -4.39 -8.82
C ARG A 150 -23.72 -2.97 -8.34
N ALA A 151 -24.54 -2.83 -7.29
CA ALA A 151 -24.92 -1.54 -6.72
C ALA A 151 -24.00 -1.12 -5.56
N GLY A 152 -23.01 -1.93 -5.22
CA GLY A 152 -22.14 -1.70 -4.05
C GLY A 152 -22.78 -2.12 -2.72
N THR A 153 -23.92 -2.82 -2.75
CA THR A 153 -24.49 -3.43 -1.55
C THR A 153 -23.61 -4.59 -1.12
N SER A 154 -23.29 -4.67 0.17
CA SER A 154 -22.45 -5.72 0.72
C SER A 154 -23.26 -6.72 1.55
N PHE A 155 -22.82 -7.96 1.58
CA PHE A 155 -23.49 -9.06 2.30
C PHE A 155 -22.47 -9.95 3.01
N ILE A 156 -22.75 -10.36 4.25
CA ILE A 156 -22.01 -11.44 4.92
C ILE A 156 -22.67 -12.76 4.51
N ASP A 157 -21.94 -13.56 3.73
CA ASP A 157 -22.39 -14.86 3.23
C ASP A 157 -21.64 -16.01 3.90
N VAL A 158 -22.38 -17.07 4.22
CA VAL A 158 -21.83 -18.41 4.50
C VAL A 158 -22.16 -19.31 3.32
N PHE A 159 -21.23 -20.18 2.92
CA PHE A 159 -21.41 -21.10 1.80
C PHE A 159 -21.65 -22.52 2.32
N GLU A 160 -22.77 -23.15 1.91
CA GLU A 160 -23.09 -24.53 2.29
C GLU A 160 -21.99 -25.49 1.80
N LYS A 161 -21.61 -25.32 0.53
CA LYS A 161 -20.40 -25.91 -0.03
C LYS A 161 -19.30 -24.84 -0.08
N PRO A 162 -18.15 -25.02 0.59
CA PRO A 162 -17.06 -24.06 0.53
C PRO A 162 -16.63 -23.79 -0.92
N ARG A 163 -16.41 -22.51 -1.24
CA ARG A 163 -15.99 -22.11 -2.60
C ARG A 163 -14.49 -22.27 -2.76
N GLN A 164 -14.05 -23.00 -3.78
CA GLN A 164 -12.64 -23.11 -4.09
C GLN A 164 -12.11 -21.76 -4.59
N CYS A 165 -11.05 -21.25 -3.98
CA CYS A 165 -10.32 -20.08 -4.42
C CYS A 165 -9.62 -20.35 -5.76
N THR A 166 -9.83 -19.48 -6.74
CA THR A 166 -9.15 -19.55 -8.04
C THR A 166 -8.10 -18.46 -8.22
N TYR A 167 -8.11 -17.42 -7.37
CA TYR A 167 -7.09 -16.38 -7.32
C TYR A 167 -7.03 -15.78 -5.91
N PHE A 168 -5.85 -15.73 -5.30
CA PHE A 168 -5.69 -15.27 -3.92
C PHE A 168 -4.98 -13.92 -3.83
N VAL A 169 -5.51 -13.04 -3.00
CA VAL A 169 -4.98 -11.71 -2.69
C VAL A 169 -4.81 -11.62 -1.19
N ASN A 170 -3.55 -11.53 -0.74
CA ASN A 170 -3.21 -11.57 0.67
C ASN A 170 -2.65 -10.22 1.14
N PHE A 171 -3.38 -9.54 2.02
CA PHE A 171 -2.91 -8.34 2.70
C PHE A 171 -2.54 -8.60 4.16
N PHE A 172 -2.73 -9.82 4.69
CA PHE A 172 -2.39 -10.16 6.09
C PHE A 172 -0.96 -10.65 6.25
N THR A 173 -0.04 -9.96 5.56
CA THR A 173 1.40 -10.16 5.68
C THR A 173 2.02 -8.99 6.44
N ARG A 174 3.21 -9.21 7.00
CA ARG A 174 3.95 -8.17 7.70
C ARG A 174 4.20 -6.96 6.80
N ALA A 175 4.47 -7.22 5.53
CA ALA A 175 4.73 -6.24 4.48
C ALA A 175 3.58 -5.27 4.29
N CYS A 176 2.37 -5.80 4.12
CA CYS A 176 1.18 -5.02 3.81
C CYS A 176 0.63 -4.30 5.03
N THR A 177 0.79 -4.88 6.23
CA THR A 177 0.16 -4.38 7.46
C THR A 177 1.09 -3.58 8.37
N ASP A 178 2.23 -3.09 7.88
CA ASP A 178 3.24 -2.40 8.70
C ASP A 178 3.67 -3.23 9.95
N GLY A 179 3.61 -4.55 9.83
CA GLY A 179 3.95 -5.51 10.87
C GLY A 179 2.86 -5.80 11.91
N GLN A 180 1.63 -5.33 11.72
CA GLN A 180 0.52 -5.63 12.62
C GLN A 180 0.03 -7.08 12.48
N ARG A 181 0.15 -7.67 11.29
CA ARG A 181 -0.29 -9.04 11.00
C ARG A 181 0.76 -9.83 10.24
N ASN A 182 0.72 -11.14 10.41
CA ASN A 182 1.55 -12.08 9.65
C ASN A 182 0.88 -13.45 9.50
N ASP A 183 -0.36 -13.60 9.96
CA ASP A 183 -1.15 -14.82 9.97
C ASP A 183 -1.63 -15.23 8.57
N GLY A 184 -1.57 -14.31 7.59
CA GLY A 184 -1.80 -14.64 6.18
C GLY A 184 -0.65 -15.40 5.52
N VAL A 185 0.57 -15.40 6.08
CA VAL A 185 1.74 -16.01 5.43
C VAL A 185 1.61 -17.53 5.34
N ASP A 186 1.19 -18.19 6.41
CA ASP A 186 1.00 -19.65 6.40
C ASP A 186 -0.12 -20.09 5.45
N ILE A 187 -1.09 -19.21 5.20
CA ILE A 187 -2.21 -19.46 4.29
C ILE A 187 -1.72 -19.55 2.84
N GLU A 188 -0.85 -18.65 2.39
CA GLU A 188 -0.39 -18.60 0.99
C GLU A 188 0.64 -19.67 0.59
N LEU A 189 1.25 -20.37 1.55
CA LEU A 189 2.27 -21.40 1.24
C LEU A 189 1.72 -22.54 0.37
N ASN A 190 2.40 -22.84 -0.75
CA ASN A 190 2.08 -23.96 -1.64
C ASN A 190 0.63 -23.99 -2.13
N LEU A 191 0.01 -22.84 -2.37
CA LEU A 191 -1.32 -22.78 -2.98
C LEU A 191 -1.30 -23.23 -4.44
N ASP A 192 -2.36 -23.92 -4.86
CA ASP A 192 -2.55 -24.43 -6.22
C ASP A 192 -3.27 -23.46 -7.16
N CYS A 193 -3.40 -22.21 -6.73
CA CYS A 193 -4.01 -21.11 -7.45
C CYS A 193 -3.04 -19.91 -7.55
N PRO A 194 -3.17 -19.08 -8.60
CA PRO A 194 -2.38 -17.87 -8.76
C PRO A 194 -2.62 -16.86 -7.63
N MET A 195 -1.62 -16.02 -7.37
CA MET A 195 -1.60 -15.02 -6.30
C MET A 195 -1.13 -13.67 -6.84
N SER A 196 -1.63 -12.57 -6.26
CA SER A 196 -1.17 -11.21 -6.63
C SER A 196 0.19 -10.84 -6.03
N SER A 197 0.27 -10.77 -4.69
CA SER A 197 1.43 -10.27 -3.94
C SER A 197 1.82 -11.26 -2.84
N SER A 198 2.27 -12.46 -3.24
CA SER A 198 2.85 -13.41 -2.29
C SER A 198 4.13 -12.85 -1.66
N VAL A 199 4.44 -13.24 -0.43
CA VAL A 199 5.68 -12.89 0.27
C VAL A 199 6.91 -13.21 -0.57
N ASP A 200 6.90 -14.34 -1.29
CA ASP A 200 8.02 -14.73 -2.16
C ASP A 200 8.23 -13.77 -3.34
N LEU A 201 7.15 -13.27 -3.94
CA LEU A 201 7.22 -12.25 -4.99
C LEU A 201 7.69 -10.91 -4.41
N CYS A 202 7.13 -10.48 -3.27
CA CYS A 202 7.45 -9.23 -2.59
C CYS A 202 8.95 -9.09 -2.28
N LYS A 203 9.65 -10.19 -1.97
CA LYS A 203 11.12 -10.18 -1.78
C LYS A 203 11.88 -9.57 -2.95
N TYR A 204 11.36 -9.71 -4.17
CA TYR A 204 12.00 -9.19 -5.36
C TYR A 204 11.43 -7.83 -5.80
N VAL A 205 10.10 -7.67 -5.77
CA VAL A 205 9.46 -6.45 -6.29
C VAL A 205 9.53 -5.27 -5.34
N ASP A 206 9.62 -5.50 -4.02
CA ASP A 206 9.73 -4.43 -3.02
C ASP A 206 11.19 -4.11 -2.66
N ASP A 207 12.14 -4.91 -3.14
CA ASP A 207 13.56 -4.56 -3.11
C ASP A 207 13.89 -3.62 -4.29
N LYS A 208 14.09 -2.36 -3.93
CA LYS A 208 14.48 -1.30 -4.85
C LYS A 208 15.82 -1.61 -5.52
N LEU A 209 16.73 -2.35 -4.88
CA LEU A 209 18.01 -2.75 -5.48
C LEU A 209 17.79 -3.72 -6.65
N PHE A 210 16.96 -4.75 -6.47
CA PHE A 210 16.57 -5.62 -7.59
C PHE A 210 15.91 -4.83 -8.71
N THR A 211 15.05 -3.88 -8.37
CA THR A 211 14.46 -2.98 -9.37
C THR A 211 15.55 -2.23 -10.16
N ARG A 212 16.62 -1.72 -9.52
CA ARG A 212 17.74 -1.08 -10.24
C ARG A 212 18.46 -2.05 -11.17
N ILE A 213 18.73 -3.26 -10.69
CA ILE A 213 19.42 -4.29 -11.46
C ILE A 213 18.62 -4.66 -12.70
N TRP A 214 17.32 -4.93 -12.55
CA TRP A 214 16.44 -5.25 -13.69
C TRP A 214 16.29 -4.08 -14.66
N MET A 215 16.26 -2.84 -14.16
CA MET A 215 16.28 -1.66 -15.04
C MET A 215 17.58 -1.60 -15.85
N ALA A 216 18.73 -1.88 -15.22
CA ALA A 216 20.01 -1.94 -15.90
C ALA A 216 20.04 -3.04 -16.98
N GLU A 217 19.58 -4.26 -16.65
CA GLU A 217 19.46 -5.38 -17.60
C GLU A 217 18.56 -5.04 -18.79
N ALA A 218 17.48 -4.29 -18.56
CA ALA A 218 16.55 -3.87 -19.59
C ALA A 218 17.01 -2.63 -20.39
N GLY A 219 18.17 -2.03 -20.06
CA GLY A 219 18.64 -0.79 -20.68
C GLY A 219 17.77 0.43 -20.35
N VAL A 220 17.02 0.38 -19.24
CA VAL A 220 16.20 1.48 -18.74
C VAL A 220 17.03 2.36 -17.82
N HIS A 221 16.92 3.68 -17.94
CA HIS A 221 17.63 4.60 -17.04
C HIS A 221 17.23 4.39 -15.57
N TYR A 222 18.23 4.21 -14.72
CA TYR A 222 18.09 4.06 -13.27
C TYR A 222 19.01 5.07 -12.56
N PRO A 223 18.73 5.43 -11.30
CA PRO A 223 19.67 6.19 -10.50
C PRO A 223 20.92 5.40 -10.21
N GLU A 224 22.09 6.00 -10.42
CA GLU A 224 23.34 5.39 -9.99
C GLU A 224 23.29 5.13 -8.50
N THR A 225 23.74 3.94 -8.12
CA THR A 225 23.41 3.36 -6.82
C THR A 225 24.66 2.78 -6.19
N LEU A 226 24.96 3.22 -4.97
CA LEU A 226 25.79 2.47 -4.03
C LEU A 226 24.87 1.83 -3.00
N ALA A 227 24.89 0.51 -2.90
CA ALA A 227 24.06 -0.25 -1.99
C ALA A 227 24.89 -0.93 -0.90
N VAL A 228 24.41 -0.91 0.34
CA VAL A 228 24.93 -1.73 1.43
C VAL A 228 23.84 -2.74 1.81
N VAL A 229 24.08 -4.01 1.56
CA VAL A 229 23.11 -5.08 1.83
C VAL A 229 23.54 -5.89 3.06
N TYR A 230 22.64 -6.05 4.02
CA TYR A 230 22.95 -6.74 5.27
C TYR A 230 22.52 -8.22 5.21
N LYS A 231 23.49 -9.13 5.21
CA LYS A 231 23.29 -10.60 5.17
C LYS A 231 22.27 -11.04 4.12
N PRO A 232 22.56 -10.84 2.83
CA PRO A 232 21.64 -11.22 1.77
C PRO A 232 21.46 -12.74 1.71
N ALA A 233 20.24 -13.20 1.43
CA ALA A 233 19.93 -14.62 1.22
C ALA A 233 20.14 -15.07 -0.24
N TYR A 234 20.47 -14.13 -1.13
CA TYR A 234 20.59 -14.34 -2.56
C TYR A 234 21.66 -13.40 -3.14
N GLU A 235 22.16 -13.75 -4.32
CA GLU A 235 23.17 -12.96 -5.03
C GLU A 235 22.52 -11.83 -5.85
N TYR A 236 23.11 -10.64 -5.79
CA TYR A 236 22.73 -9.51 -6.62
C TYR A 236 23.59 -9.49 -7.88
N ASN A 237 23.07 -10.06 -8.97
CA ASN A 237 23.76 -10.13 -10.25
C ASN A 237 23.71 -8.80 -10.98
N VAL A 238 24.67 -7.92 -10.69
CA VAL A 238 24.78 -6.61 -11.33
C VAL A 238 25.40 -6.75 -12.73
N PRO A 239 24.80 -6.19 -13.80
CA PRO A 239 25.42 -6.14 -15.12
C PRO A 239 26.77 -5.40 -15.09
N ASN A 240 27.77 -5.89 -15.83
CA ASN A 240 29.14 -5.36 -15.78
C ASN A 240 29.26 -3.87 -16.17
N ASP A 241 28.35 -3.38 -17.00
CA ASP A 241 28.27 -2.00 -17.48
C ASP A 241 27.33 -1.13 -16.65
N ALA A 242 26.73 -1.68 -15.58
CA ALA A 242 25.83 -0.94 -14.72
C ALA A 242 26.58 -0.07 -13.70
N ASN A 243 26.09 1.15 -13.49
CA ASN A 243 26.55 2.05 -12.44
C ASN A 243 25.88 1.72 -11.10
N ILE A 244 26.00 0.46 -10.69
CA ILE A 244 25.48 -0.07 -9.42
C ILE A 244 26.62 -0.77 -8.71
N GLU A 245 26.97 -0.29 -7.51
CA GLU A 245 27.94 -0.95 -6.63
C GLU A 245 27.21 -1.56 -5.43
N VAL A 246 27.50 -2.83 -5.13
CA VAL A 246 26.89 -3.56 -4.01
C VAL A 246 27.98 -3.94 -3.00
N ILE A 247 27.80 -3.50 -1.76
CA ILE A 247 28.60 -3.87 -0.60
C ILE A 247 27.80 -4.88 0.23
N VAL A 248 28.31 -6.10 0.35
CA VAL A 248 27.74 -7.12 1.23
C VAL A 248 28.29 -6.94 2.64
N ALA A 249 27.40 -6.77 3.61
CA ALA A 249 27.72 -6.60 5.02
C ALA A 249 27.29 -7.84 5.81
N GLU A 250 28.26 -8.65 6.25
CA GLU A 250 28.02 -9.74 7.20
C GLU A 250 27.82 -9.22 8.63
N ASN A 251 28.46 -8.09 8.94
CA ASN A 251 28.32 -7.38 10.20
C ASN A 251 28.21 -5.87 9.92
N LYS A 252 27.21 -5.23 10.54
CA LYS A 252 26.98 -3.79 10.44
C LYS A 252 28.18 -2.96 10.91
N GLN A 253 28.99 -3.49 11.83
CA GLN A 253 30.19 -2.81 12.33
C GLN A 253 31.33 -2.74 11.31
N ASP A 254 31.44 -3.73 10.42
CA ASP A 254 32.51 -3.80 9.42
C ASP A 254 32.35 -2.72 8.35
N VAL A 255 31.09 -2.38 8.05
CA VAL A 255 30.73 -1.29 7.13
C VAL A 255 31.22 0.05 7.67
N LYS A 256 31.17 0.28 8.99
CA LYS A 256 31.55 1.56 9.61
C LYS A 256 32.97 2.00 9.24
N ASN A 257 33.88 1.04 9.07
CA ASN A 257 35.28 1.32 8.80
C ASN A 257 35.57 1.58 7.30
N THR A 258 34.65 1.23 6.41
CA THR A 258 34.87 1.25 4.96
C THR A 258 33.87 2.15 4.21
N ILE A 259 32.74 2.50 4.83
CA ILE A 259 31.66 3.23 4.19
C ILE A 259 32.08 4.63 3.74
N GLU A 260 32.90 5.31 4.53
CA GLU A 260 33.34 6.67 4.19
C GLU A 260 34.14 6.69 2.89
N ASP A 261 35.06 5.73 2.71
CA ASP A 261 35.84 5.63 1.48
C ASP A 261 34.98 5.24 0.28
N LYS A 262 33.99 4.36 0.49
CA LYS A 262 33.04 3.95 -0.55
C LYS A 262 32.12 5.09 -0.98
N VAL A 263 31.58 5.84 -0.02
CA VAL A 263 30.80 7.05 -0.28
C VAL A 263 31.66 8.08 -1.01
N LYS A 264 32.88 8.36 -0.55
CA LYS A 264 33.80 9.28 -1.25
C LYS A 264 34.11 8.83 -2.67
N HIS A 265 34.25 7.53 -2.91
CA HIS A 265 34.47 7.00 -4.25
C HIS A 265 33.25 7.20 -5.15
N PHE A 266 32.07 6.81 -4.67
CA PHE A 266 30.80 6.98 -5.37
C PHE A 266 30.53 8.45 -5.74
N LEU A 267 30.76 9.38 -4.81
CA LEU A 267 30.56 10.82 -5.05
C LEU A 267 31.58 11.45 -6.02
N LYS A 268 32.66 10.73 -6.35
CA LYS A 268 33.67 11.17 -7.34
C LYS A 268 33.38 10.65 -8.75
N LEU A 269 32.38 9.79 -8.94
CA LEU A 269 31.99 9.35 -10.28
C LEU A 269 31.50 10.55 -11.09
N GLU A 270 31.90 10.63 -12.36
CA GLU A 270 31.67 11.81 -13.21
C GLU A 270 30.18 12.17 -13.34
N ASN A 271 29.33 11.15 -13.50
CA ASN A 271 27.88 11.30 -13.52
C ASN A 271 27.33 11.81 -12.19
N ILE A 272 27.82 11.34 -11.04
CA ILE A 272 27.40 11.81 -9.71
C ILE A 272 27.85 13.24 -9.44
N GLN A 273 29.05 13.64 -9.88
CA GLN A 273 29.55 15.00 -9.65
C GLN A 273 28.70 16.08 -10.31
N SER A 274 27.98 15.72 -11.37
CA SER A 274 27.03 16.61 -12.05
C SER A 274 25.70 16.75 -11.30
N ILE A 275 25.45 15.88 -10.31
CA ILE A 275 24.24 15.84 -9.50
C ILE A 275 24.45 16.70 -8.24
N GLY A 276 23.49 17.57 -7.94
CA GLY A 276 23.56 18.42 -6.74
C GLY A 276 23.29 17.68 -5.43
N LYS A 277 22.47 16.62 -5.46
CA LYS A 277 21.96 15.94 -4.27
C LYS A 277 22.03 14.41 -4.35
N ILE A 278 22.05 13.80 -3.18
CA ILE A 278 22.07 12.35 -2.97
C ILE A 278 20.87 11.96 -2.11
N VAL A 279 20.25 10.83 -2.45
CA VAL A 279 19.19 10.21 -1.65
C VAL A 279 19.78 9.05 -0.87
N VAL A 280 19.58 9.04 0.44
CA VAL A 280 19.88 7.88 1.30
C VAL A 280 18.56 7.30 1.79
N LYS A 281 18.31 6.03 1.48
CA LYS A 281 17.04 5.36 1.79
C LYS A 281 17.18 3.86 2.04
N PRO A 282 16.26 3.25 2.80
CA PRO A 282 16.22 1.81 2.95
C PRO A 282 15.51 1.11 1.77
N SER A 283 15.88 -0.15 1.55
CA SER A 283 15.31 -1.07 0.56
C SER A 283 14.94 -2.39 1.21
N GLY A 284 13.81 -2.96 0.80
CA GLY A 284 13.25 -4.18 1.34
C GLY A 284 11.75 -4.03 1.63
N ILE A 285 11.13 -5.18 1.92
CA ILE A 285 9.68 -5.39 2.00
C ILE A 285 8.96 -4.44 2.98
N MET A 286 9.61 -4.07 4.09
CA MET A 286 9.01 -3.23 5.13
C MET A 286 9.20 -1.72 4.88
N TRP A 287 9.87 -1.33 3.81
CA TRP A 287 10.32 0.05 3.59
C TRP A 287 9.50 0.74 2.50
N HIS A 288 8.33 1.22 2.89
CA HIS A 288 7.41 1.98 2.03
C HIS A 288 7.06 3.35 2.62
N SER A 289 6.18 4.09 1.94
CA SER A 289 5.66 5.41 2.38
C SER A 289 6.74 6.46 2.68
N SER A 290 7.88 6.38 1.99
CA SER A 290 9.05 7.26 2.17
C SER A 290 9.61 7.29 3.60
N ARG A 291 9.33 6.26 4.40
CA ARG A 291 9.84 6.14 5.78
C ARG A 291 11.37 6.08 5.74
N CYS A 292 12.01 6.93 6.55
CA CYS A 292 13.47 7.00 6.70
C CYS A 292 14.25 7.34 5.42
N VAL A 293 13.61 7.99 4.44
CA VAL A 293 14.29 8.58 3.28
C VAL A 293 14.88 9.93 3.67
N SER A 294 16.12 10.21 3.26
CA SER A 294 16.80 11.48 3.50
C SER A 294 17.53 11.98 2.25
N PHE A 295 17.75 13.29 2.18
CA PHE A 295 18.36 13.97 1.03
C PHE A 295 19.54 14.81 1.52
N HIS A 296 20.66 14.74 0.81
CA HIS A 296 21.93 15.36 1.21
C HIS A 296 22.59 16.05 0.03
N GLU A 297 23.31 17.13 0.29
CA GLU A 297 24.17 17.74 -0.73
C GLU A 297 25.32 16.78 -1.07
N VAL A 298 25.69 16.70 -2.35
CA VAL A 298 26.76 15.78 -2.82
C VAL A 298 28.11 16.03 -2.12
N THR A 299 28.34 17.24 -1.61
CA THR A 299 29.55 17.63 -0.89
C THR A 299 29.57 17.20 0.57
N ASN A 300 28.43 16.81 1.15
CA ASN A 300 28.29 16.52 2.57
C ASN A 300 28.46 15.02 2.90
N VAL A 301 29.70 14.54 2.74
CA VAL A 301 30.07 13.14 2.99
C VAL A 301 29.71 12.69 4.41
N GLU A 302 29.90 13.56 5.41
CA GLU A 302 29.68 13.23 6.83
C GLU A 302 28.20 12.92 7.11
N GLU A 303 27.27 13.77 6.66
CA GLU A 303 25.83 13.54 6.85
C GLU A 303 25.32 12.34 6.03
N ILE A 304 25.86 12.10 4.83
CA ILE A 304 25.54 10.90 4.04
C ILE A 304 25.95 9.65 4.80
N CYS A 305 27.19 9.58 5.30
CA CYS A 305 27.69 8.44 6.05
C CYS A 305 26.89 8.23 7.34
N LYS A 306 26.56 9.31 8.04
CA LYS A 306 25.70 9.27 9.23
C LYS A 306 24.32 8.68 8.91
N ALA A 307 23.65 9.16 7.86
CA ALA A 307 22.35 8.64 7.44
C ALA A 307 22.40 7.14 7.10
N VAL A 308 23.48 6.70 6.43
CA VAL A 308 23.70 5.28 6.15
C VAL A 308 23.85 4.47 7.44
N MET A 309 24.67 4.95 8.39
CA MET A 309 24.88 4.28 9.67
C MET A 309 23.60 4.23 10.51
N ASP A 310 22.83 5.32 10.55
CA ASP A 310 21.54 5.39 11.26
C ASP A 310 20.57 4.35 10.70
N LEU A 311 20.44 4.24 9.38
CA LEU A 311 19.63 3.21 8.74
C LEU A 311 20.15 1.80 9.01
N LEU A 312 21.47 1.58 8.94
CA LEU A 312 22.05 0.27 9.25
C LEU A 312 21.70 -0.18 10.66
N THR A 313 21.58 0.71 11.65
CA THR A 313 21.20 0.30 13.03
C THR A 313 19.85 -0.41 13.09
N ILE A 314 18.87 0.07 12.32
CA ILE A 314 17.49 -0.45 12.28
C ILE A 314 17.24 -1.44 11.14
N LEU A 315 18.20 -1.62 10.23
CA LEU A 315 18.06 -2.49 9.06
C LEU A 315 17.92 -3.97 9.46
N GLU A 316 16.94 -4.65 8.90
CA GLU A 316 16.76 -6.09 9.11
C GLU A 316 17.66 -6.89 8.15
N VAL A 317 17.82 -8.18 8.45
CA VAL A 317 18.52 -9.13 7.56
C VAL A 317 17.84 -9.14 6.19
N GLU A 318 18.61 -9.33 5.12
CA GLU A 318 18.17 -9.32 3.72
C GLU A 318 17.67 -7.96 3.21
N ASN A 319 17.87 -6.87 3.96
CA ASN A 319 17.50 -5.52 3.51
C ASN A 319 18.76 -4.72 3.15
N ALA A 320 18.57 -3.59 2.47
CA ALA A 320 19.66 -2.74 2.02
C ALA A 320 19.48 -1.27 2.40
N VAL A 321 20.59 -0.55 2.48
CA VAL A 321 20.62 0.91 2.41
C VAL A 321 21.12 1.29 1.02
N LEU A 322 20.39 2.19 0.35
CA LEU A 322 20.74 2.72 -0.96
C LEU A 322 21.18 4.17 -0.84
N ILE A 323 22.28 4.49 -1.49
CA ILE A 323 22.81 5.84 -1.69
C ILE A 323 22.70 6.08 -3.20
N GLU A 324 21.73 6.89 -3.61
CA GLU A 324 21.37 7.08 -5.01
C GLU A 324 21.55 8.53 -5.46
N ALA A 325 21.87 8.73 -6.74
CA ALA A 325 21.77 10.04 -7.38
C ALA A 325 20.34 10.61 -7.27
N PHE A 326 20.22 11.87 -6.84
CA PHE A 326 18.94 12.58 -6.85
C PHE A 326 18.72 13.25 -8.21
N TYR A 327 17.77 12.73 -8.97
CA TYR A 327 17.34 13.35 -10.21
C TYR A 327 16.29 14.41 -9.93
N HIS A 328 16.63 15.65 -10.30
CA HIS A 328 15.72 16.75 -10.13
C HIS A 328 14.55 16.66 -11.11
N PRO A 329 13.41 17.21 -10.67
CA PRO A 329 12.44 17.79 -11.57
C PRO A 329 13.01 18.55 -12.75
N VAL A 330 12.51 18.26 -13.95
CA VAL A 330 12.69 19.19 -15.07
C VAL A 330 11.68 20.33 -14.91
N GLU A 331 12.10 21.55 -14.56
CA GLU A 331 11.19 22.71 -14.52
C GLU A 331 10.48 22.91 -15.88
N SER A 332 9.15 22.74 -15.92
CA SER A 332 8.37 23.00 -17.14
C SER A 332 7.97 24.48 -17.21
N ALA A 333 8.30 25.17 -18.31
CA ALA A 333 7.73 26.48 -18.64
C ALA A 333 6.19 26.38 -18.68
N ASN A 334 5.51 27.15 -17.84
CA ASN A 334 4.06 27.12 -17.61
C ASN A 334 3.32 28.00 -18.64
N PRO A 335 2.48 27.47 -19.57
CA PRO A 335 1.45 28.28 -20.21
C PRO A 335 0.18 28.22 -19.36
N LYS A 336 -0.28 29.38 -18.89
CA LYS A 336 -1.57 29.55 -18.19
C LYS A 336 -2.70 28.99 -19.08
N LEU A 337 -3.39 27.95 -18.63
CA LEU A 337 -4.65 27.49 -19.22
C LEU A 337 -5.81 28.08 -18.40
N ASP A 338 -6.61 28.89 -19.07
CA ASP A 338 -7.76 29.60 -18.51
C ASP A 338 -8.85 28.66 -18.00
N GLN A 339 -9.53 29.11 -16.95
CA GLN A 339 -10.54 28.39 -16.15
C GLN A 339 -11.79 28.02 -16.97
N ILE A 340 -12.11 26.72 -17.03
CA ILE A 340 -13.42 26.22 -17.44
C ILE A 340 -14.03 25.47 -16.25
N ASP A 341 -15.26 25.81 -15.91
CA ASP A 341 -16.02 25.25 -14.79
C ASP A 341 -16.66 23.91 -15.21
N ILE A 342 -15.98 22.79 -14.91
CA ILE A 342 -16.48 21.43 -15.14
C ILE A 342 -16.72 20.78 -13.77
N SER A 343 -17.92 20.24 -13.54
CA SER A 343 -18.24 19.56 -12.29
C SER A 343 -17.44 18.26 -12.12
N GLU A 344 -17.03 17.96 -10.88
CA GLU A 344 -16.23 16.77 -10.55
C GLU A 344 -16.92 15.45 -10.94
N SER A 345 -18.25 15.40 -10.88
CA SER A 345 -19.05 14.26 -11.36
C SER A 345 -18.82 13.98 -12.85
N THR A 346 -18.65 15.02 -13.67
CA THR A 346 -18.37 14.89 -15.11
C THR A 346 -16.96 14.32 -15.35
N LEU A 347 -16.00 14.68 -14.50
CA LEU A 347 -14.61 14.21 -14.54
C LEU A 347 -14.47 12.75 -14.11
N ILE A 348 -15.19 12.34 -13.06
CA ILE A 348 -15.23 10.96 -12.55
C ILE A 348 -15.90 10.05 -13.58
N LEU A 349 -17.06 10.45 -14.11
CA LEU A 349 -17.80 9.64 -15.09
C LEU A 349 -17.06 9.53 -16.43
N SER A 350 -16.35 10.58 -16.84
CA SER A 350 -15.43 10.56 -17.99
C SER A 350 -14.29 9.55 -17.81
N ARG A 351 -13.63 9.55 -16.64
CA ARG A 351 -12.49 8.66 -16.35
C ARG A 351 -12.88 7.22 -16.09
N ALA A 352 -14.11 6.99 -15.65
CA ALA A 352 -14.72 5.66 -15.59
C ALA A 352 -15.09 5.12 -16.99
N GLY A 353 -14.84 5.86 -18.07
CA GLY A 353 -15.11 5.45 -19.45
C GLY A 353 -16.59 5.47 -19.84
N LEU A 354 -17.45 6.11 -19.04
CA LEU A 354 -18.90 6.12 -19.24
C LEU A 354 -19.38 7.18 -20.25
N PHE A 355 -18.53 8.15 -20.61
CA PHE A 355 -18.81 9.16 -21.62
C PHE A 355 -17.60 9.40 -22.54
N VAL A 356 -17.86 9.72 -23.81
CA VAL A 356 -16.83 10.24 -24.72
C VAL A 356 -16.49 11.66 -24.26
N SER A 357 -15.36 11.82 -23.59
CA SER A 357 -14.87 13.12 -23.17
C SER A 357 -13.80 13.63 -24.13
N SER A 358 -13.72 14.95 -24.28
CA SER A 358 -12.61 15.55 -25.02
C SER A 358 -11.30 15.29 -24.29
N GLU A 359 -10.21 15.15 -25.04
CA GLU A 359 -8.84 14.95 -24.54
C GLU A 359 -8.48 15.97 -23.45
N PHE A 360 -9.04 17.17 -23.54
CA PHE A 360 -8.98 18.24 -22.54
C PHE A 360 -9.52 17.85 -21.15
N VAL A 361 -10.67 17.18 -21.04
CA VAL A 361 -11.28 16.79 -19.75
C VAL A 361 -10.45 15.70 -19.03
N ASN A 362 -9.85 14.80 -19.80
CA ASN A 362 -9.01 13.74 -19.26
C ASN A 362 -7.71 14.29 -18.62
N ASN A 363 -7.29 15.49 -19.03
CA ASN A 363 -6.05 16.15 -18.60
C ASN A 363 -6.20 17.09 -17.39
N LEU A 364 -7.40 17.28 -16.84
CA LEU A 364 -7.62 18.13 -15.65
C LEU A 364 -7.23 17.41 -14.35
N SER A 365 -6.51 18.07 -13.43
CA SER A 365 -6.07 17.48 -12.15
C SER A 365 -6.89 17.99 -10.95
N ILE A 366 -7.16 17.10 -9.99
CA ILE A 366 -7.79 17.43 -8.70
C ILE A 366 -6.67 17.55 -7.67
N CYS A 367 -6.53 18.71 -7.00
CA CYS A 367 -5.43 18.95 -6.08
C CYS A 367 -5.54 18.08 -4.81
N GLN A 368 -4.42 17.82 -4.10
CA GLN A 368 -4.43 17.00 -2.89
C GLN A 368 -5.37 17.56 -1.82
N SER A 369 -5.50 18.89 -1.68
CA SER A 369 -6.47 19.48 -0.75
C SER A 369 -7.93 19.19 -1.13
N HIS A 370 -8.25 19.02 -2.42
CA HIS A 370 -9.58 18.61 -2.87
C HIS A 370 -9.75 17.09 -2.84
N ARG A 371 -8.69 16.30 -3.08
CA ARG A 371 -8.67 14.87 -2.76
C ARG A 371 -8.84 14.63 -1.25
N ASP A 372 -8.29 15.48 -0.39
CA ASP A 372 -8.44 15.41 1.06
C ASP A 372 -9.81 15.94 1.51
N GLN A 373 -10.45 16.78 0.69
CA GLN A 373 -11.79 17.32 0.91
C GLN A 373 -12.90 16.41 0.35
N TYR A 374 -12.59 15.53 -0.60
CA TYR A 374 -13.53 14.63 -1.29
C TYR A 374 -13.12 13.15 -1.28
N GLY A 375 -12.06 12.78 -0.53
CA GLY A 375 -11.58 11.42 -0.30
C GLY A 375 -11.82 10.98 1.15
N ILE A 376 -12.77 10.06 1.31
CA ILE A 376 -13.04 9.14 2.43
C ILE A 376 -13.13 9.71 3.87
N TYR A 377 -13.24 11.03 4.07
CA TYR A 377 -13.72 11.61 5.34
C TYR A 377 -14.56 12.87 5.09
N TRP A 378 -15.87 12.72 5.12
CA TRP A 378 -16.84 13.81 5.07
C TRP A 378 -17.10 14.37 6.47
N LYS A 379 -16.57 15.56 6.74
CA LYS A 379 -17.10 16.46 7.78
C LYS A 379 -17.36 17.84 7.23
N ARG A 380 -18.61 18.27 7.29
CA ARG A 380 -18.97 19.69 7.16
C ARG A 380 -18.43 20.46 8.37
N GLY A 381 -17.34 21.20 8.17
CA GLY A 381 -16.86 22.24 9.07
C GLY A 381 -17.11 23.63 8.46
N ASN A 382 -17.80 24.50 9.21
CA ASN A 382 -18.35 25.79 8.77
C ASN A 382 -17.30 26.93 8.66
N THR A 383 -16.03 26.63 8.35
CA THR A 383 -14.92 27.60 8.50
C THR A 383 -13.90 27.69 7.35
N ASN A 384 -14.06 26.97 6.23
CA ASN A 384 -13.13 27.09 5.11
C ASN A 384 -13.82 27.67 3.86
N GLN A 385 -13.87 29.00 3.80
CA GLN A 385 -14.46 29.73 2.67
C GLN A 385 -13.55 29.72 1.42
N CYS A 386 -14.22 29.59 0.27
CA CYS A 386 -13.75 29.53 -1.11
C CYS A 386 -12.87 30.73 -1.56
N LYS A 387 -11.91 30.49 -2.47
CA LYS A 387 -11.04 31.50 -3.11
C LYS A 387 -11.50 31.89 -4.52
N HIS A 388 -12.81 32.07 -4.71
CA HIS A 388 -13.40 32.64 -5.93
C HIS A 388 -12.91 34.10 -6.13
N PRO A 389 -12.75 34.62 -7.37
CA PRO A 389 -12.18 35.96 -7.64
C PRO A 389 -12.90 37.16 -6.98
N LEU A 390 -14.08 36.97 -6.39
CA LEU A 390 -14.80 37.98 -5.61
C LEU A 390 -14.47 37.94 -4.10
N HIS A 391 -13.61 37.03 -3.64
CA HIS A 391 -13.21 36.85 -2.25
C HIS A 391 -11.69 37.07 -2.10
N GLY A 392 -11.30 38.04 -1.26
CA GLY A 392 -9.94 38.58 -1.13
C GLY A 392 -8.86 37.61 -0.59
N PRO A 393 -7.58 38.05 -0.53
CA PRO A 393 -6.44 37.15 -0.54
C PRO A 393 -6.06 36.62 0.84
N ALA A 394 -5.86 35.31 0.94
CA ALA A 394 -5.12 34.68 2.04
C ALA A 394 -4.10 33.65 1.51
N LYS A 395 -2.98 33.56 2.22
CA LYS A 395 -1.65 33.01 1.89
C LYS A 395 -1.65 31.70 1.07
N GLN A 396 -0.76 31.65 0.07
CA GLN A 396 -0.50 30.51 -0.82
C GLN A 396 0.25 29.39 -0.07
N LYS A 397 -0.09 28.12 -0.35
CA LYS A 397 0.74 26.95 -0.01
C LYS A 397 1.74 26.72 -1.15
N ALA A 398 2.93 26.24 -0.82
CA ALA A 398 4.02 25.99 -1.77
C ALA A 398 3.64 24.96 -2.83
N ASP A 399 4.22 25.14 -4.03
CA ASP A 399 4.00 24.34 -5.23
C ASP A 399 4.40 22.87 -5.00
N ARG A 400 3.72 21.93 -5.68
CA ARG A 400 3.97 20.48 -5.54
C ARG A 400 4.15 19.83 -6.91
N GLY A 401 5.12 20.31 -7.68
CA GLY A 401 5.75 19.59 -8.79
C GLY A 401 4.92 18.96 -9.91
N ILE A 402 5.65 18.37 -10.85
CA ILE A 402 5.23 17.66 -12.05
C ILE A 402 4.63 16.34 -11.64
N ASN A 403 3.40 16.10 -12.04
CA ASN A 403 2.72 14.83 -11.80
C ASN A 403 2.95 13.84 -12.94
N PHE A 404 2.49 12.60 -12.75
CA PHE A 404 2.64 11.48 -13.68
C PHE A 404 2.22 11.79 -15.12
N ASN A 405 1.10 12.49 -15.30
CA ASN A 405 0.63 12.80 -16.65
C ASN A 405 1.55 13.81 -17.34
N ARG A 406 2.09 14.75 -16.57
CA ARG A 406 3.04 15.75 -17.07
C ARG A 406 4.42 15.15 -17.37
N ALA A 407 4.84 14.17 -16.58
CA ALA A 407 6.02 13.35 -16.85
C ALA A 407 5.91 12.56 -18.18
N VAL A 408 4.75 11.95 -18.43
CA VAL A 408 4.46 11.22 -19.66
C VAL A 408 4.41 12.17 -20.87
N GLU A 409 3.81 13.35 -20.72
CA GLU A 409 3.75 14.35 -21.79
C GLU A 409 5.14 14.89 -22.19
N ILE A 410 6.01 15.16 -21.21
CA ILE A 410 7.40 15.59 -21.47
C ILE A 410 8.19 14.46 -22.16
N TYR A 411 7.93 13.21 -21.80
CA TYR A 411 8.54 12.07 -22.49
C TYR A 411 8.10 12.00 -23.95
N LEU A 412 6.81 12.17 -24.24
CA LEU A 412 6.29 12.08 -25.60
C LEU A 412 6.70 13.27 -26.48
N LEU A 413 6.78 14.48 -25.93
CA LEU A 413 7.13 15.69 -26.69
C LEU A 413 8.65 15.86 -26.87
N CYS A 414 9.42 15.47 -25.87
CA CYS A 414 10.83 15.83 -25.77
C CYS A 414 11.76 14.60 -25.73
N GLY A 415 11.21 13.39 -25.64
CA GLY A 415 11.98 12.16 -25.41
C GLY A 415 12.59 12.06 -24.01
N LYS A 416 12.14 12.89 -23.05
CA LYS A 416 12.75 13.00 -21.72
C LYS A 416 11.81 12.54 -20.62
N ILE A 417 12.25 11.61 -19.79
CA ILE A 417 11.50 11.12 -18.63
C ILE A 417 11.66 12.11 -17.47
N VAL A 418 10.56 12.50 -16.84
CA VAL A 418 10.52 13.33 -15.63
C VAL A 418 9.76 12.56 -14.55
N LEU A 419 10.09 12.74 -13.27
CA LEU A 419 9.45 11.96 -12.20
C LEU A 419 8.15 12.64 -11.73
N VAL A 420 7.39 11.90 -10.93
CA VAL A 420 6.16 12.40 -10.30
C VAL A 420 6.51 13.06 -8.97
N GLY A 421 5.99 14.26 -8.73
CA GLY A 421 6.38 15.14 -7.63
C GLY A 421 7.38 16.23 -8.03
N ASP A 422 7.67 16.35 -9.33
CA ASP A 422 8.86 17.06 -9.75
C ASP A 422 8.64 18.59 -9.90
N GLY A 423 8.92 19.39 -8.87
CA GLY A 423 8.98 20.85 -8.97
C GLY A 423 8.74 21.57 -7.65
N ASN A 424 9.83 22.10 -7.10
CA ASN A 424 9.89 23.43 -6.50
C ASN A 424 10.92 24.21 -7.30
#